data_AF-A0A7X4AMB6-F1
#
_entry.id   AF-A0A7X4AMB6-F1
#
_cell.length_a   1.000
_cell.length_b   1.000
_cell.length_c   1.000
_cell.angle_alpha   90.00
_cell.angle_beta   90.00
_cell.angle_gamma   90.00
#
_symmetry.space_group_name_H-M   'P 1'
#
loop_
_entity.id
_entity.type
_entity.pdbx_description
1 polymer ?
#
loop_
_entity_poly.entity_id
_entity_poly.type
_entity_poly.pdbx_seq_one_letter_code
_entity_poly.pdbx_strand_id
1 'polypeptide(L)'
;MRAAFPNELLSLPPLPGQLVPSDLATLVVAFLLQVGDWATHDYCRRLKPEHRPRMGMTIGVPMRYLSSETSHQQEHSGTVHLRDEFLGIARVAFDIFKIDQPNIAAGIGVEEASELVKNARARVAAKPPPTDPRDWVRSEAEAGCLWIFESPEVGDGLFGCVDIGAGTTDVSFFRLKQKHDGLRWVKHGLAFYSSESSPPGVDQVDQIILQHQELDGSQLSTVRGHEAELLDSLGLRAKKEAHDVCVRAFKETYQKAWRGAYEKEKKQSSWVDYTLFVLGGGSRLASFRNAMMKSVWEGLLEGRAIAEVRFPEDLCEWSTSSPPQANPFEEDATFLLVAYGLSYLGANVPPVDNPEDVPPLEMSNRKKLPGDQDEYYPK
;
A
#
# COMPACT_ATOMS: atom_id res chain seq x y z
N MET A 1 11.36 11.87 1.37
CA MET A 1 10.33 11.15 2.15
C MET A 1 10.77 11.07 3.60
N ARG A 2 10.39 12.05 4.41
CA ARG A 2 10.36 11.87 5.87
C ARG A 2 8.91 11.56 6.23
N ALA A 3 8.70 10.32 6.64
CA ALA A 3 7.64 9.79 7.50
C ALA A 3 6.21 10.30 7.32
N ALA A 4 5.29 9.37 7.08
CA ALA A 4 3.92 9.55 7.52
C ALA A 4 3.94 9.85 9.02
N PHE A 5 3.35 10.98 9.40
CA PHE A 5 3.60 11.61 10.69
C PHE A 5 2.68 11.08 11.80
N PRO A 6 3.19 10.40 12.85
CA PRO A 6 2.56 10.42 14.17
C PRO A 6 2.77 11.79 14.83
N ASN A 7 1.90 12.17 15.78
CA ASN A 7 1.85 13.47 16.49
C ASN A 7 3.12 13.86 17.29
N GLU A 8 4.22 13.09 17.21
CA GLU A 8 5.42 13.24 18.02
C GLU A 8 6.69 13.54 17.19
N LEU A 9 6.57 14.19 16.03
CA LEU A 9 7.78 14.70 15.39
C LEU A 9 8.35 15.88 16.17
N LEU A 10 9.62 15.71 16.53
CA LEU A 10 10.67 16.72 16.41
C LEU A 10 10.17 17.93 15.62
N SER A 11 10.03 19.07 16.29
CA SER A 11 9.53 20.33 15.74
C SER A 11 10.12 20.58 14.36
N LEU A 12 9.40 20.19 13.31
CA LEU A 12 9.82 20.55 11.96
C LEU A 12 9.78 22.07 11.90
N PRO A 13 10.78 22.71 11.26
CA PRO A 13 10.69 24.13 11.05
C PRO A 13 9.36 24.43 10.33
N PRO A 14 8.69 25.55 10.68
CA PRO A 14 7.46 25.93 10.01
C PRO A 14 7.73 26.02 8.50
N LEU A 15 6.74 25.64 7.71
CA LEU A 15 6.82 25.76 6.26
C LEU A 15 7.07 27.24 5.90
N PRO A 16 7.97 27.55 4.94
CA PRO A 16 8.16 28.91 4.49
C PRO A 16 6.83 29.51 4.02
N GLY A 17 6.59 30.80 4.31
CA GLY A 17 5.28 31.44 4.07
C GLY A 17 4.84 31.48 2.60
N GLN A 18 5.73 31.21 1.66
CA GLN A 18 5.48 31.14 0.21
C GLN A 18 4.95 29.77 -0.25
N LEU A 19 5.00 28.75 0.62
CA LEU A 19 4.56 27.40 0.32
C LEU A 19 3.41 27.02 1.24
N VAL A 20 2.44 26.29 0.69
CA VAL A 20 1.40 25.59 1.46
C VAL A 20 1.71 24.09 1.55
N PRO A 21 1.08 23.33 2.46
CA PRO A 21 1.37 21.90 2.63
C PRO A 21 1.29 21.08 1.33
N SER A 22 0.38 21.40 0.43
CA SER A 22 0.27 20.70 -0.85
C SER A 22 1.34 21.07 -1.87
N ASP A 23 1.97 22.24 -1.75
CA ASP A 23 3.18 22.57 -2.54
C ASP A 23 4.33 21.65 -2.13
N LEU A 24 4.53 21.51 -0.81
CA LEU A 24 5.56 20.61 -0.29
C LEU A 24 5.29 19.15 -0.71
N ALA A 25 4.05 18.68 -0.60
CA ALA A 25 3.67 17.34 -1.05
C ALA A 25 3.95 17.14 -2.55
N THR A 26 3.60 18.12 -3.38
CA THR A 26 3.88 18.12 -4.82
C THR A 26 5.38 18.01 -5.12
N LEU A 27 6.19 18.83 -4.45
CA LEU A 27 7.65 18.83 -4.62
C LEU A 27 8.28 17.52 -4.14
N VAL A 28 7.77 16.95 -3.06
CA VAL A 28 8.21 15.64 -2.56
C VAL A 28 7.90 14.56 -3.59
N VAL A 29 6.68 14.50 -4.14
CA VAL A 29 6.33 13.52 -5.18
C VAL A 29 7.20 13.72 -6.43
N ALA A 30 7.43 14.96 -6.86
CA ALA A 30 8.30 15.25 -8.00
C ALA A 30 9.75 14.78 -7.76
N PHE A 31 10.30 15.01 -6.56
CA PHE A 31 11.60 14.49 -6.16
C PHE A 31 11.65 12.97 -6.22
N LEU A 32 10.60 12.27 -5.76
CA LEU A 32 10.57 10.81 -5.80
C LEU A 32 10.52 10.26 -7.23
N LEU A 33 9.80 10.93 -8.13
CA LEU A 33 9.82 10.59 -9.55
C LEU A 33 11.23 10.72 -10.13
N GLN A 34 11.98 11.78 -9.76
CA GLN A 34 13.36 11.95 -10.21
C GLN A 34 14.30 10.88 -9.67
N VAL A 35 14.19 10.54 -8.39
CA VAL A 35 14.98 9.47 -7.77
C VAL A 35 14.65 8.12 -8.42
N GLY A 36 13.37 7.81 -8.60
CA GLY A 36 12.92 6.59 -9.26
C GLY A 36 13.39 6.50 -10.71
N ASP A 37 13.29 7.59 -11.46
CA ASP A 37 13.72 7.67 -12.85
C ASP A 37 15.24 7.48 -12.97
N TRP A 38 16.01 8.14 -12.11
CA TRP A 38 17.47 7.95 -12.07
C TRP A 38 17.85 6.51 -11.71
N ALA A 39 17.24 5.94 -10.67
CA ALA A 39 17.51 4.56 -10.26
C ALA A 39 17.16 3.56 -11.36
N THR A 40 16.02 3.76 -12.03
CA THR A 40 15.56 2.92 -13.15
C THR A 40 16.51 3.05 -14.34
N HIS A 41 16.89 4.27 -14.72
CA HIS A 41 17.84 4.50 -15.81
C HIS A 41 19.21 3.91 -15.51
N ASP A 42 19.72 4.06 -14.29
CA ASP A 42 21.01 3.47 -13.90
C ASP A 42 20.96 1.94 -13.96
N TYR A 43 19.89 1.34 -13.44
CA TYR A 43 19.66 -0.10 -13.49
C TYR A 43 19.55 -0.61 -14.95
N CYS A 44 18.68 -0.01 -15.77
CA CYS A 44 18.51 -0.38 -17.17
C CYS A 44 19.78 -0.15 -17.98
N ARG A 45 20.52 0.94 -17.75
CA ARG A 45 21.81 1.19 -18.43
C ARG A 45 22.83 0.10 -18.16
N ARG A 46 22.87 -0.46 -16.94
CA ARG A 46 23.78 -1.56 -16.58
C ARG A 46 23.41 -2.88 -17.27
N LEU A 47 22.13 -3.09 -17.55
CA LEU A 47 21.62 -4.35 -18.07
C LEU A 47 21.37 -4.33 -19.59
N LYS A 48 20.64 -3.33 -20.10
CA LYS A 48 20.32 -3.15 -21.52
C LYS A 48 20.41 -1.67 -21.92
N PRO A 49 21.60 -1.18 -22.30
CA PRO A 49 21.85 0.24 -22.59
C PRO A 49 20.93 0.87 -23.64
N GLU A 50 20.41 0.07 -24.57
CA GLU A 50 19.49 0.48 -25.62
C GLU A 50 18.03 0.66 -25.15
N HIS A 51 17.68 0.17 -23.96
CA HIS A 51 16.33 0.27 -23.40
C HIS A 51 16.23 1.45 -22.42
N ARG A 52 15.32 2.38 -22.71
CA ARG A 52 14.96 3.49 -21.81
C ARG A 52 13.49 3.40 -21.45
N PRO A 53 13.13 2.78 -20.32
CA PRO A 53 11.73 2.71 -19.91
C PRO A 53 11.19 4.12 -19.69
N ARG A 54 9.89 4.29 -19.98
CA ARG A 54 9.19 5.55 -19.68
C ARG A 54 8.48 5.40 -18.35
N MET A 55 8.86 6.23 -17.39
CA MET A 55 8.20 6.25 -16.08
C MET A 55 6.79 6.84 -16.20
N GLY A 56 5.80 6.06 -15.74
CA GLY A 56 4.45 6.51 -15.37
C GLY A 56 4.36 6.76 -13.87
N MET A 57 3.19 7.14 -13.37
CA MET A 57 2.96 7.26 -11.93
C MET A 57 1.51 7.00 -11.53
N THR A 58 1.34 6.43 -10.35
CA THR A 58 0.08 6.42 -9.59
C THR A 58 0.45 6.61 -8.12
N ILE A 59 -0.30 7.43 -7.40
CA ILE A 59 -0.18 7.59 -5.94
C ILE A 59 -1.17 6.67 -5.24
N GLY A 60 -0.66 5.90 -4.27
CA GLY A 60 -1.49 5.20 -3.29
C GLY A 60 -1.95 6.17 -2.19
N VAL A 61 -3.21 6.09 -1.80
CA VAL A 61 -3.78 6.82 -0.65
C VAL A 61 -4.63 5.90 0.24
N PRO A 62 -4.86 6.26 1.51
CA PRO A 62 -5.85 5.57 2.33
C PRO A 62 -7.23 5.54 1.68
N MET A 63 -7.90 4.38 1.73
CA MET A 63 -9.20 4.16 1.07
C MET A 63 -10.26 5.20 1.45
N ARG A 64 -10.29 5.60 2.72
CA ARG A 64 -11.21 6.63 3.25
C ARG A 64 -11.08 8.01 2.57
N TYR A 65 -9.96 8.29 1.91
CA TYR A 65 -9.77 9.56 1.18
C TYR A 65 -10.40 9.54 -0.21
N LEU A 66 -10.87 8.36 -0.66
CA LEU A 66 -11.52 8.17 -1.96
C LEU A 66 -13.05 8.15 -1.87
N SER A 67 -13.64 7.97 -0.67
CA SER A 67 -15.11 7.91 -0.52
C SER A 67 -15.74 9.30 -0.68
N SER A 68 -16.96 9.32 -1.25
CA SER A 68 -17.77 10.53 -1.40
C SER A 68 -18.54 10.92 -0.14
N GLU A 69 -18.56 10.06 0.90
CA GLU A 69 -19.30 10.36 2.13
C GLU A 69 -18.54 11.29 3.09
N THR A 70 -17.20 11.36 3.00
CA THR A 70 -16.44 12.44 3.65
C THR A 70 -16.86 13.82 3.15
N SER A 71 -17.59 13.90 2.03
CA SER A 71 -18.11 15.15 1.47
C SER A 71 -19.35 15.68 2.20
N HIS A 72 -20.27 14.81 2.67
CA HIS A 72 -21.59 15.27 3.16
C HIS A 72 -21.60 15.78 4.62
N GLN A 73 -20.66 15.34 5.47
CA GLN A 73 -20.54 15.90 6.83
C GLN A 73 -19.72 17.20 6.88
N GLN A 74 -19.17 17.66 5.75
CA GLN A 74 -18.26 18.81 5.67
C GLN A 74 -18.67 19.88 4.65
N GLU A 75 -19.93 19.89 4.19
CA GLU A 75 -20.44 20.90 3.24
C GLU A 75 -20.47 22.34 3.79
N HIS A 76 -20.28 22.54 5.10
CA HIS A 76 -20.37 23.87 5.72
C HIS A 76 -19.02 24.62 5.83
N SER A 77 -17.87 24.04 5.42
CA SER A 77 -16.55 24.70 5.57
C SER A 77 -15.72 24.92 4.30
N GLY A 78 -16.27 24.74 3.10
CA GLY A 78 -15.49 24.97 1.85
C GLY A 78 -14.28 24.03 1.72
N THR A 79 -14.39 22.83 2.28
CA THR A 79 -13.30 21.87 2.45
C THR A 79 -12.99 21.18 1.13
N VAL A 80 -11.72 21.21 0.72
CA VAL A 80 -11.24 20.53 -0.49
C VAL A 80 -11.40 19.03 -0.34
N HIS A 81 -11.95 18.36 -1.36
CA HIS A 81 -12.06 16.91 -1.38
C HIS A 81 -10.65 16.30 -1.42
N LEU A 82 -10.26 15.49 -0.43
CA LEU A 82 -8.89 14.97 -0.32
C LEU A 82 -8.45 14.21 -1.58
N ARG A 83 -9.34 13.43 -2.19
CA ARG A 83 -9.11 12.79 -3.49
C ARG A 83 -8.65 13.79 -4.57
N ASP A 84 -9.34 14.93 -4.70
CA ASP A 84 -9.04 15.94 -5.71
C ASP A 84 -7.72 16.66 -5.41
N GLU A 85 -7.41 16.87 -4.12
CA GLU A 85 -6.13 17.42 -3.69
C GLU A 85 -4.98 16.47 -4.06
N PHE A 86 -5.09 15.17 -3.76
CA PHE A 86 -4.09 14.17 -4.14
C PHE A 86 -3.97 14.03 -5.66
N LEU A 87 -5.09 14.13 -6.39
CA LEU A 87 -5.07 14.14 -7.85
C LEU A 87 -4.35 15.37 -8.39
N GLY A 88 -4.59 16.54 -7.80
CA GLY A 88 -3.87 17.77 -8.12
C GLY A 88 -2.37 17.64 -7.87
N ILE A 89 -1.98 17.15 -6.69
CA ILE A 89 -0.59 16.87 -6.31
C ILE A 89 0.07 15.94 -7.33
N ALA A 90 -0.56 14.80 -7.66
CA ALA A 90 -0.04 13.81 -8.60
C ALA A 90 0.22 14.43 -9.97
N ARG A 91 -0.78 15.13 -10.52
CA ARG A 91 -0.70 15.72 -11.87
C ARG A 91 0.35 16.82 -11.95
N VAL A 92 0.42 17.69 -10.95
CA VAL A 92 1.39 18.80 -10.90
C VAL A 92 2.81 18.26 -10.71
N ALA A 93 3.01 17.28 -9.82
CA ALA A 93 4.31 16.66 -9.61
C ALA A 93 4.82 15.96 -10.87
N PHE A 94 3.95 15.25 -11.59
CA PHE A 94 4.32 14.63 -12.86
C PHE A 94 4.65 15.66 -13.95
N ASP A 95 3.94 16.79 -13.98
CA ASP A 95 4.20 17.88 -14.91
C ASP A 95 5.58 18.51 -14.67
N ILE A 96 5.91 18.81 -13.40
CA ILE A 96 7.25 19.26 -12.97
C ILE A 96 8.32 18.25 -13.42
N PHE A 97 8.09 16.97 -13.13
CA PHE A 97 9.01 15.90 -13.48
C PHE A 97 9.22 15.77 -15.00
N LYS A 98 8.18 15.91 -15.81
CA LYS A 98 8.30 15.73 -17.27
C LYS A 98 8.83 16.96 -18.00
N ILE A 99 8.42 18.16 -17.60
CA ILE A 99 8.65 19.40 -18.35
C ILE A 99 9.83 20.19 -17.79
N ASP A 100 9.79 20.54 -16.51
CA ASP A 100 10.79 21.44 -15.93
C ASP A 100 12.09 20.71 -15.58
N GLN A 101 11.99 19.43 -15.16
CA GLN A 101 13.13 18.59 -14.75
C GLN A 101 14.16 19.29 -13.84
N PRO A 102 13.72 20.02 -12.79
CA PRO A 102 14.66 20.68 -11.88
C PRO A 102 15.46 19.64 -11.11
N ASN A 103 16.70 19.95 -10.70
CA ASN A 103 17.45 19.03 -9.85
C ASN A 103 17.04 19.17 -8.38
N ILE A 104 15.83 18.70 -8.03
CA ILE A 104 15.28 18.82 -6.66
C ILE A 104 16.20 18.09 -5.66
N ALA A 105 16.83 17.00 -6.10
CA ALA A 105 17.77 16.23 -5.30
C ALA A 105 19.02 17.03 -4.86
N ALA A 106 19.45 18.01 -5.66
CA ALA A 106 20.54 18.92 -5.30
C ALA A 106 20.09 20.07 -4.37
N GLY A 107 18.80 20.17 -4.08
CA GLY A 107 18.19 21.28 -3.37
C GLY A 107 17.75 22.40 -4.32
N ILE A 108 16.66 23.07 -3.96
CA ILE A 108 16.10 24.22 -4.68
C ILE A 108 15.77 25.33 -3.67
N GLY A 109 15.86 26.59 -4.12
CA GLY A 109 15.45 27.74 -3.30
C GLY A 109 13.95 27.75 -3.04
N VAL A 110 13.50 28.38 -1.95
CA VAL A 110 12.06 28.44 -1.61
C VAL A 110 11.27 29.21 -2.66
N GLU A 111 11.81 30.33 -3.14
CA GLU A 111 11.20 31.16 -4.17
C GLU A 111 11.08 30.40 -5.50
N GLU A 112 12.16 29.73 -5.89
CA GLU A 112 12.20 28.86 -7.08
C GLU A 112 11.19 27.72 -6.96
N ALA A 113 11.12 27.05 -5.80
CA ALA A 113 10.17 25.99 -5.54
C ALA A 113 8.71 26.47 -5.64
N SER A 114 8.42 27.67 -5.10
CA SER A 114 7.08 28.27 -5.17
C SER A 114 6.70 28.61 -6.61
N GLU A 115 7.61 29.23 -7.37
CA GLU A 115 7.37 29.56 -8.78
C GLU A 115 7.19 28.31 -9.65
N LEU A 116 8.00 27.29 -9.43
CA LEU A 116 7.92 25.99 -10.10
C LEU A 116 6.53 25.35 -9.93
N VAL A 117 6.05 25.22 -8.69
CA VAL A 117 4.73 24.65 -8.40
C VAL A 117 3.61 25.50 -9.00
N LYS A 118 3.71 26.83 -8.90
CA LYS A 118 2.72 27.76 -9.47
C LYS A 118 2.62 27.60 -10.99
N ASN A 119 3.74 27.54 -11.69
CA ASN A 119 3.78 27.41 -13.15
C ASN A 119 3.24 26.04 -13.60
N ALA A 120 3.64 24.96 -12.92
CA ALA A 120 3.13 23.62 -13.20
C ALA A 120 1.61 23.51 -12.96
N ARG A 121 1.09 24.11 -11.89
CA ARG A 121 -0.36 24.20 -11.64
C ARG A 121 -1.10 24.90 -12.78
N ALA A 122 -0.60 26.02 -13.26
CA ALA A 122 -1.21 26.75 -14.37
C ALA A 122 -1.27 25.88 -15.64
N ARG A 123 -0.20 25.12 -15.94
CA ARG A 123 -0.18 24.18 -17.08
C ARG A 123 -1.16 23.02 -16.91
N VAL A 124 -1.22 22.43 -15.71
CA VAL A 124 -2.15 21.32 -15.42
C VAL A 124 -3.61 21.78 -15.47
N ALA A 125 -3.92 22.99 -14.98
CA ALA A 125 -5.26 23.56 -15.04
C ALA A 125 -5.74 23.83 -16.47
N ALA A 126 -4.82 24.08 -17.41
CA ALA A 126 -5.14 24.24 -18.83
C ALA A 126 -5.38 22.91 -19.57
N LYS A 127 -5.08 21.76 -18.94
CA LYS A 127 -5.31 20.42 -19.52
C LYS A 127 -6.71 19.92 -19.14
N PRO A 128 -7.37 19.12 -20.00
CA PRO A 128 -8.62 18.46 -19.61
C PRO A 128 -8.42 17.61 -18.34
N PRO A 129 -9.47 17.43 -17.53
CA PRO A 129 -9.42 16.48 -16.42
C PRO A 129 -9.13 15.06 -16.96
N PRO A 130 -8.48 14.20 -16.16
CA PRO A 130 -8.22 12.83 -16.57
C PRO A 130 -9.52 12.07 -16.79
N THR A 131 -9.55 11.20 -17.81
CA THR A 131 -10.71 10.35 -18.11
C THR A 131 -11.02 9.40 -16.96
N ASP A 132 -9.99 8.78 -16.38
CA ASP A 132 -10.09 7.96 -15.18
C ASP A 132 -9.11 8.46 -14.12
N PRO A 133 -9.58 9.02 -13.00
CA PRO A 133 -8.73 9.40 -11.88
C PRO A 133 -7.95 8.23 -11.27
N ARG A 134 -8.38 6.97 -11.44
CA ARG A 134 -7.67 5.77 -10.94
C ARG A 134 -6.33 5.53 -11.62
N ASP A 135 -6.09 6.14 -12.79
CA ASP A 135 -4.76 6.13 -13.41
C ASP A 135 -3.74 6.93 -12.58
N TRP A 136 -4.21 7.88 -11.78
CA TRP A 136 -3.36 8.83 -11.03
C TRP A 136 -3.36 8.58 -9.53
N VAL A 137 -4.51 8.22 -8.95
CA VAL A 137 -4.69 8.05 -7.51
C VAL A 137 -5.56 6.83 -7.24
N ARG A 138 -5.07 5.91 -6.39
CA ARG A 138 -5.75 4.68 -6.00
C ARG A 138 -5.61 4.38 -4.53
N SER A 139 -6.42 3.45 -4.02
CA SER A 139 -6.24 3.05 -2.64
C SER A 139 -5.01 2.15 -2.50
N GLU A 140 -4.21 2.34 -1.45
CA GLU A 140 -3.13 1.42 -1.10
C GLU A 140 -3.66 0.02 -0.79
N ALA A 141 -4.82 -0.09 -0.11
CA ALA A 141 -5.46 -1.36 0.16
C ALA A 141 -5.89 -2.09 -1.13
N GLU A 142 -6.44 -1.36 -2.10
CA GLU A 142 -6.74 -1.89 -3.44
C GLU A 142 -5.48 -2.37 -4.15
N ALA A 143 -4.41 -1.56 -4.15
CA ALA A 143 -3.16 -1.91 -4.81
C ALA A 143 -2.50 -3.16 -4.18
N GLY A 144 -2.41 -3.21 -2.84
CA GLY A 144 -1.84 -4.36 -2.13
C GLY A 144 -2.66 -5.64 -2.33
N CYS A 145 -3.98 -5.53 -2.52
CA CYS A 145 -4.85 -6.67 -2.75
C CYS A 145 -4.95 -7.12 -4.21
N LEU A 146 -4.39 -6.36 -5.16
CA LEU A 146 -4.52 -6.67 -6.59
C LEU A 146 -3.93 -8.03 -6.92
N TRP A 147 -2.75 -8.34 -6.39
CA TRP A 147 -2.14 -9.64 -6.67
C TRP A 147 -2.86 -10.81 -5.98
N ILE A 148 -3.44 -10.57 -4.79
CA ILE A 148 -4.34 -11.55 -4.14
C ILE A 148 -5.55 -11.84 -5.05
N PHE A 149 -6.07 -10.81 -5.72
CA PHE A 149 -7.15 -10.96 -6.70
C PHE A 149 -6.69 -11.73 -7.95
N GLU A 150 -5.55 -11.39 -8.55
CA GLU A 150 -5.07 -12.04 -9.78
C GLU A 150 -4.58 -13.48 -9.55
N SER A 151 -4.10 -13.81 -8.34
CA SER A 151 -3.54 -15.13 -8.04
C SER A 151 -4.56 -16.26 -8.23
N PRO A 152 -4.27 -17.28 -9.06
CA PRO A 152 -5.18 -18.41 -9.28
C PRO A 152 -5.31 -19.32 -8.05
N GLU A 153 -4.38 -19.25 -7.11
CA GLU A 153 -4.38 -20.05 -5.88
C GLU A 153 -5.35 -19.52 -4.83
N VAL A 154 -5.69 -18.23 -4.93
CA VAL A 154 -6.63 -17.59 -4.02
C VAL A 154 -8.05 -17.83 -4.55
N GLY A 155 -8.78 -18.73 -3.89
CA GLY A 155 -10.19 -18.98 -4.17
C GLY A 155 -11.12 -17.93 -3.57
N ASP A 156 -12.40 -18.28 -3.44
CA ASP A 156 -13.36 -17.41 -2.75
C ASP A 156 -13.20 -17.49 -1.25
N GLY A 157 -13.42 -16.36 -0.59
CA GLY A 157 -13.37 -16.30 0.84
C GLY A 157 -13.45 -14.88 1.37
N LEU A 158 -13.27 -14.81 2.67
CA LEU A 158 -13.03 -13.57 3.39
C LEU A 158 -11.53 -13.48 3.63
N PHE A 159 -11.01 -12.27 3.49
CA PHE A 159 -9.59 -12.00 3.55
C PHE A 159 -9.31 -10.83 4.48
N GLY A 160 -8.19 -10.90 5.18
CA GLY A 160 -7.54 -9.77 5.83
C GLY A 160 -6.22 -9.50 5.13
N CYS A 161 -5.87 -8.24 4.94
CA CYS A 161 -4.57 -7.82 4.44
C CYS A 161 -4.01 -6.75 5.38
N VAL A 162 -2.78 -6.97 5.86
CA VAL A 162 -2.03 -6.02 6.69
C VAL A 162 -0.77 -5.61 5.92
N ASP A 163 -0.77 -4.41 5.39
CA ASP A 163 0.39 -3.81 4.74
C ASP A 163 1.14 -2.94 5.74
N ILE A 164 2.40 -3.29 6.02
CA ILE A 164 3.23 -2.58 6.99
C ILE A 164 4.23 -1.74 6.20
N GLY A 165 3.85 -0.50 5.95
CA GLY A 165 4.65 0.49 5.26
C GLY A 165 5.72 1.11 6.15
N ALA A 166 6.42 2.07 5.55
CA ALA A 166 7.43 2.87 6.25
C ALA A 166 6.77 3.71 7.36
N GLY A 167 5.80 4.56 7.01
CA GLY A 167 5.19 5.47 7.99
C GLY A 167 3.88 4.99 8.62
N THR A 168 3.14 4.10 7.94
CA THR A 168 1.82 3.62 8.33
C THR A 168 1.74 2.11 8.31
N THR A 169 0.77 1.59 9.04
CA THR A 169 0.23 0.25 8.84
C THR A 169 -1.18 0.39 8.29
N ASP A 170 -1.47 -0.35 7.23
CA ASP A 170 -2.73 -0.34 6.50
C ASP A 170 -3.39 -1.71 6.65
N VAL A 171 -4.58 -1.75 7.23
CA VAL A 171 -5.33 -2.99 7.49
C VAL A 171 -6.65 -2.95 6.74
N SER A 172 -6.91 -3.99 5.94
CA SER A 172 -8.16 -4.13 5.22
C SER A 172 -8.76 -5.52 5.37
N PHE A 173 -10.09 -5.58 5.42
CA PHE A 173 -10.86 -6.82 5.37
C PHE A 173 -11.76 -6.78 4.15
N PHE A 174 -11.70 -7.81 3.31
CA PHE A 174 -12.34 -7.81 2.01
C PHE A 174 -12.75 -9.21 1.55
N ARG A 175 -13.61 -9.27 0.53
CA ARG A 175 -13.88 -10.49 -0.24
C ARG A 175 -13.56 -10.28 -1.72
N LEU A 176 -13.33 -11.38 -2.42
CA LEU A 176 -13.35 -11.39 -3.88
C LEU A 176 -14.81 -11.53 -4.34
N LYS A 177 -15.25 -10.63 -5.23
CA LYS A 177 -16.54 -10.75 -5.90
C LYS A 177 -16.40 -11.68 -7.09
N GLN A 178 -17.38 -12.55 -7.27
CA GLN A 178 -17.46 -13.40 -8.45
C GLN A 178 -18.62 -13.00 -9.36
N LYS A 179 -18.47 -13.33 -10.64
CA LYS A 179 -19.53 -13.25 -11.64
C LYS A 179 -19.53 -14.54 -12.47
N HIS A 180 -20.70 -15.04 -12.81
CA HIS A 180 -20.83 -16.13 -13.77
C HIS A 180 -20.72 -15.58 -15.20
N ASP A 181 -19.75 -16.06 -15.98
CA ASP A 181 -19.53 -15.62 -17.37
C ASP A 181 -20.33 -16.42 -18.41
N GLY A 182 -21.13 -17.39 -17.95
CA GLY A 182 -21.90 -18.32 -18.78
C GLY A 182 -21.33 -19.75 -18.77
N LEU A 183 -20.04 -19.90 -18.45
CA LEU A 183 -19.35 -21.20 -18.37
C LEU A 183 -18.87 -21.51 -16.95
N ARG A 184 -18.36 -20.50 -16.25
CA ARG A 184 -17.81 -20.65 -14.91
C ARG A 184 -17.97 -19.38 -14.09
N TRP A 185 -17.75 -19.52 -12.79
CA TRP A 185 -17.57 -18.38 -11.90
C TRP A 185 -16.15 -17.85 -12.04
N VAL A 186 -16.03 -16.55 -12.27
CA VAL A 186 -14.75 -15.84 -12.39
C VAL A 186 -14.70 -14.69 -11.40
N LYS A 187 -13.51 -14.38 -10.90
CA LYS A 187 -13.27 -13.18 -10.09
C LYS A 187 -13.59 -11.94 -10.94
N HIS A 188 -14.32 -11.01 -10.36
CA HIS A 188 -14.81 -9.81 -11.06
C HIS A 188 -14.62 -8.51 -10.27
N GLY A 189 -14.35 -8.57 -8.97
CA GLY A 189 -14.13 -7.35 -8.19
C GLY A 189 -13.61 -7.60 -6.79
N LEU A 190 -13.29 -6.51 -6.11
CA LEU A 190 -12.96 -6.46 -4.69
C LEU A 190 -14.09 -5.78 -3.93
N ALA A 191 -14.44 -6.29 -2.75
CA ALA A 191 -15.40 -5.64 -1.86
C ALA A 191 -14.80 -5.55 -0.45
N PHE A 192 -14.50 -4.33 -0.02
CA PHE A 192 -13.88 -4.06 1.27
C PHE A 192 -14.94 -3.84 2.34
N TYR A 193 -14.93 -4.63 3.43
CA TYR A 193 -15.81 -4.40 4.58
C TYR A 193 -15.28 -3.30 5.48
N SER A 194 -13.96 -3.20 5.61
CA SER A 194 -13.30 -2.14 6.37
C SER A 194 -11.88 -1.97 5.86
N SER A 195 -11.39 -0.73 5.92
CA SER A 195 -10.00 -0.40 5.65
C SER A 195 -9.59 0.75 6.57
N GLU A 196 -8.50 0.56 7.32
CA GLU A 196 -7.94 1.55 8.23
C GLU A 196 -6.46 1.73 7.94
N SER A 197 -6.01 2.98 8.01
CA SER A 197 -4.61 3.37 7.85
C SER A 197 -4.23 4.27 9.01
N SER A 198 -3.22 3.85 9.77
CA SER A 198 -2.65 4.68 10.83
C SER A 198 -1.20 4.33 11.11
N PRO A 199 -0.39 5.31 11.59
CA PRO A 199 0.87 5.02 12.25
C PRO A 199 0.67 4.07 13.44
N PRO A 200 1.72 3.38 13.91
CA PRO A 200 3.08 3.40 13.38
C PRO A 200 3.30 2.49 12.16
N GLY A 201 4.36 2.77 11.42
CA GLY A 201 5.01 1.86 10.46
C GLY A 201 6.42 1.51 10.94
N VAL A 202 7.31 1.15 10.02
CA VAL A 202 8.72 0.84 10.32
C VAL A 202 9.54 2.06 10.76
N ASP A 203 9.17 3.29 10.37
CA ASP A 203 9.91 4.52 10.68
C ASP A 203 10.14 4.71 12.19
N GLN A 204 9.16 4.32 13.01
CA GLN A 204 9.31 4.42 14.47
C GLN A 204 10.28 3.36 15.02
N VAL A 205 10.40 2.20 14.37
CA VAL A 205 11.42 1.20 14.69
C VAL A 205 12.80 1.73 14.30
N ASP A 206 12.92 2.36 13.14
CA ASP A 206 14.20 2.94 12.69
C ASP A 206 14.69 4.02 13.63
N GLN A 207 13.78 4.87 14.12
CA GLN A 207 14.10 5.89 15.11
C GLN A 207 14.65 5.29 16.41
N ILE A 208 14.10 4.17 16.87
CA ILE A 208 14.63 3.45 18.04
C ILE A 208 16.04 2.94 17.74
N ILE A 209 16.27 2.34 16.57
CA ILE A 209 17.60 1.87 16.18
C ILE A 209 18.61 3.03 16.16
N LEU A 210 18.27 4.14 15.50
CA LEU A 210 19.13 5.32 15.41
C LEU A 210 19.48 5.87 16.81
N GLN A 211 18.47 5.99 17.70
CA GLN A 211 18.67 6.50 19.05
C GLN A 211 19.61 5.60 19.88
N HIS A 212 19.43 4.28 19.83
CA HIS A 212 20.25 3.34 20.59
C HIS A 212 21.64 3.10 19.98
N GLN A 213 21.84 3.44 18.70
CA GLN A 213 23.16 3.45 18.05
C GLN A 213 23.84 4.82 18.09
N GLU A 214 23.23 5.82 18.72
CA GLU A 214 23.72 7.20 18.79
C GLU A 214 23.97 7.82 17.41
N LEU A 215 23.15 7.44 16.43
CA LEU A 215 23.18 7.94 15.06
C LEU A 215 22.22 9.12 14.87
N ASP A 216 22.56 10.03 13.95
CA ASP A 216 21.69 11.15 13.60
C ASP A 216 20.55 10.72 12.65
N GLY A 217 19.43 11.45 12.69
CA GLY A 217 18.26 11.23 11.83
C GLY A 217 18.55 11.36 10.33
N SER A 218 19.62 12.04 9.93
CA SER A 218 20.06 12.07 8.52
C SER A 218 20.59 10.72 8.03
N GLN A 219 20.94 9.81 8.93
CA GLN A 219 21.48 8.48 8.63
C GLN A 219 20.41 7.41 8.48
N LEU A 220 19.13 7.79 8.35
CA LEU A 220 18.02 6.83 8.20
C LEU A 220 18.28 5.77 7.10
N SER A 221 18.95 6.15 6.01
CA SER A 221 19.29 5.22 4.92
C SER A 221 20.24 4.09 5.32
N THR A 222 20.99 4.22 6.42
CA THR A 222 21.86 3.15 6.94
C THR A 222 21.09 2.11 7.75
N VAL A 223 19.86 2.42 8.15
CA VAL A 223 18.99 1.52 8.91
C VAL A 223 18.03 0.76 8.01
N ARG A 224 17.52 1.43 6.96
CA ARG A 224 16.52 0.85 6.05
C ARG A 224 16.95 -0.47 5.45
N GLY A 225 16.08 -1.48 5.53
CA GLY A 225 16.30 -2.82 5.03
C GLY A 225 17.22 -3.70 5.89
N HIS A 226 17.83 -3.13 6.94
CA HIS A 226 18.75 -3.81 7.86
C HIS A 226 18.20 -3.85 9.28
N GLU A 227 16.91 -3.54 9.46
CA GLU A 227 16.31 -3.33 10.77
C GLU A 227 16.41 -4.59 11.65
N ALA A 228 16.23 -5.78 11.06
CA ALA A 228 16.31 -7.05 11.80
C ALA A 228 17.71 -7.30 12.37
N GLU A 229 18.75 -7.17 11.53
CA GLU A 229 20.15 -7.35 11.92
C GLU A 229 20.57 -6.33 12.98
N LEU A 230 20.20 -5.07 12.76
CA LEU A 230 20.54 -3.98 13.67
C LEU A 230 19.83 -4.17 15.01
N LEU A 231 18.54 -4.50 15.03
CA LEU A 231 17.81 -4.80 16.28
C LEU A 231 18.45 -5.95 17.03
N ASP A 232 18.92 -7.00 16.34
CA ASP A 232 19.53 -8.15 16.99
C ASP A 232 20.81 -7.82 17.74
N SER A 233 21.57 -6.84 17.25
CA SER A 233 22.77 -6.31 17.90
C SER A 233 22.49 -5.43 19.13
N LEU A 234 21.25 -4.94 19.30
CA LEU A 234 20.89 -4.03 20.38
C LEU A 234 20.49 -4.76 21.68
N GLY A 235 20.53 -4.01 22.79
CA GLY A 235 20.12 -4.50 24.10
C GLY A 235 18.62 -4.81 24.22
N LEU A 236 18.25 -5.57 25.26
CA LEU A 236 16.86 -5.98 25.53
C LEU A 236 15.86 -4.82 25.56
N ARG A 237 16.29 -3.64 26.02
CA ARG A 237 15.45 -2.44 26.07
C ARG A 237 15.00 -1.99 24.68
N ALA A 238 15.93 -1.84 23.73
CA ALA A 238 15.61 -1.43 22.36
C ALA A 238 14.70 -2.44 21.66
N LYS A 239 15.00 -3.74 21.82
CA LYS A 239 14.16 -4.83 21.29
C LYS A 239 12.73 -4.76 21.83
N LYS A 240 12.57 -4.48 23.12
CA LYS A 240 11.25 -4.29 23.74
C LYS A 240 10.54 -3.05 23.18
N GLU A 241 11.21 -1.91 23.10
CA GLU A 241 10.62 -0.67 22.55
C GLU A 241 10.15 -0.87 21.10
N ALA A 242 10.94 -1.54 20.26
CA ALA A 242 10.56 -1.89 18.89
C ALA A 242 9.37 -2.87 18.84
N HIS A 243 9.35 -3.87 19.72
CA HIS A 243 8.21 -4.78 19.84
C HIS A 243 6.93 -4.06 20.26
N ASP A 244 7.02 -3.11 21.20
CA ASP A 244 5.87 -2.32 21.66
C ASP A 244 5.30 -1.42 20.54
N VAL A 245 6.15 -0.92 19.63
CA VAL A 245 5.70 -0.25 18.38
C VAL A 245 4.90 -1.22 17.51
N CYS A 246 5.40 -2.43 17.28
CA CYS A 246 4.72 -3.46 16.48
C CYS A 246 3.35 -3.83 17.06
N VAL A 247 3.28 -4.02 18.39
CA VAL A 247 2.03 -4.33 19.11
C VAL A 247 1.03 -3.17 19.01
N ARG A 248 1.51 -1.92 19.01
CA ARG A 248 0.65 -0.73 18.89
C ARG A 248 0.03 -0.60 17.49
N ALA A 249 0.84 -0.72 16.43
CA ALA A 249 0.34 -0.77 15.05
C ALA A 249 -0.76 -1.80 14.89
N PHE A 250 -0.56 -2.98 15.48
CA PHE A 250 -1.58 -4.01 15.51
C PHE A 250 -2.82 -3.57 16.31
N LYS A 251 -2.67 -3.24 17.59
CA LYS A 251 -3.82 -2.94 18.46
C LYS A 251 -4.68 -1.79 17.96
N GLU A 252 -4.07 -0.73 17.44
CA GLU A 252 -4.79 0.48 17.05
C GLU A 252 -5.41 0.34 15.66
N THR A 253 -4.63 -0.06 14.65
CA THR A 253 -5.12 -0.13 13.27
C THR A 253 -5.94 -1.40 13.03
N TYR A 254 -5.40 -2.56 13.41
CA TYR A 254 -6.03 -3.84 13.09
C TYR A 254 -7.35 -4.02 13.82
N GLN A 255 -7.40 -3.78 15.14
CA GLN A 255 -8.63 -3.98 15.91
C GLN A 255 -9.74 -3.04 15.44
N LYS A 256 -9.40 -1.82 15.01
CA LYS A 256 -10.35 -0.88 14.44
C LYS A 256 -10.92 -1.40 13.12
N ALA A 257 -10.06 -1.82 12.18
CA ALA A 257 -10.48 -2.40 10.92
C ALA A 257 -11.31 -3.68 11.12
N TRP A 258 -10.86 -4.57 12.00
CA TRP A 258 -11.56 -5.82 12.31
C TRP A 258 -12.93 -5.54 12.89
N ARG A 259 -13.04 -4.61 13.86
CA ARG A 259 -14.33 -4.23 14.43
C ARG A 259 -15.25 -3.66 13.36
N GLY A 260 -14.76 -2.75 12.52
CA GLY A 260 -15.55 -2.19 11.41
C GLY A 260 -16.08 -3.28 10.48
N ALA A 261 -15.24 -4.27 10.16
CA ALA A 261 -15.59 -5.38 9.29
C ALA A 261 -16.57 -6.37 9.95
N TYR A 262 -16.30 -6.78 11.19
CA TYR A 262 -17.11 -7.72 11.97
C TYR A 262 -18.49 -7.14 12.31
N GLU A 263 -18.58 -5.84 12.60
CA GLU A 263 -19.86 -5.18 12.91
C GLU A 263 -20.83 -5.20 11.74
N LYS A 264 -20.32 -5.14 10.50
CA LYS A 264 -21.15 -5.30 9.30
C LYS A 264 -21.76 -6.69 9.20
N GLU A 265 -21.06 -7.69 9.73
CA GLU A 265 -21.38 -9.10 9.52
C GLU A 265 -21.24 -9.94 10.78
N LYS A 266 -21.94 -9.52 11.83
CA LYS A 266 -21.93 -10.24 13.11
C LYS A 266 -22.40 -11.67 12.89
N LYS A 267 -21.65 -12.64 13.44
CA LYS A 267 -21.98 -14.07 13.47
C LYS A 267 -21.83 -14.82 12.14
N GLN A 268 -21.26 -14.22 11.10
CA GLN A 268 -20.89 -15.00 9.92
C GLN A 268 -19.79 -16.00 10.27
N SER A 269 -19.99 -17.27 9.91
CA SER A 269 -19.00 -18.32 10.14
C SER A 269 -17.71 -18.08 9.36
N SER A 270 -17.74 -17.28 8.29
CA SER A 270 -16.56 -16.90 7.51
C SER A 270 -15.53 -16.11 8.32
N TRP A 271 -15.94 -15.40 9.39
CA TRP A 271 -14.99 -14.73 10.28
C TRP A 271 -14.16 -15.71 11.11
N VAL A 272 -14.64 -16.94 11.28
CA VAL A 272 -13.87 -18.00 11.94
C VAL A 272 -12.80 -18.53 11.00
N ASP A 273 -12.95 -18.38 9.68
CA ASP A 273 -12.09 -19.01 8.66
C ASP A 273 -11.52 -18.09 7.57
N TYR A 274 -11.38 -16.79 7.84
CA TYR A 274 -10.79 -15.88 6.85
C TYR A 274 -9.27 -16.09 6.74
N THR A 275 -8.73 -15.79 5.56
CA THR A 275 -7.29 -15.89 5.27
C THR A 275 -6.62 -14.54 5.51
N LEU A 276 -5.47 -14.52 6.20
CA LEU A 276 -4.72 -13.30 6.51
C LEU A 276 -3.44 -13.21 5.68
N PHE A 277 -3.24 -12.09 5.00
CA PHE A 277 -2.02 -11.74 4.28
C PHE A 277 -1.29 -10.61 5.00
N VAL A 278 0.05 -10.64 4.94
CA VAL A 278 0.90 -9.58 5.49
C VAL A 278 1.89 -9.15 4.43
N LEU A 279 1.84 -7.86 4.08
CA LEU A 279 2.56 -7.24 2.98
C LEU A 279 3.42 -6.07 3.46
N GLY A 280 4.19 -5.50 2.55
CA GLY A 280 4.98 -4.29 2.80
C GLY A 280 6.35 -4.57 3.39
N GLY A 281 7.17 -3.53 3.48
CA GLY A 281 8.57 -3.65 3.94
C GLY A 281 8.68 -4.11 5.39
N GLY A 282 7.75 -3.66 6.24
CA GLY A 282 7.70 -4.06 7.65
C GLY A 282 7.32 -5.51 7.87
N SER A 283 6.78 -6.21 6.87
CA SER A 283 6.50 -7.65 6.93
C SER A 283 7.76 -8.50 7.16
N ARG A 284 8.94 -7.96 6.79
CA ARG A 284 10.26 -8.59 6.96
C ARG A 284 10.72 -8.62 8.42
N LEU A 285 10.15 -7.78 9.27
CA LEU A 285 10.46 -7.77 10.69
C LEU A 285 9.68 -8.87 11.41
N ALA A 286 10.38 -9.89 11.87
CA ALA A 286 9.79 -10.99 12.63
C ALA A 286 8.97 -10.51 13.84
N SER A 287 9.35 -9.39 14.47
CA SER A 287 8.59 -8.77 15.56
C SER A 287 7.16 -8.37 15.17
N PHE A 288 6.94 -7.85 13.96
CA PHE A 288 5.60 -7.52 13.45
C PHE A 288 4.79 -8.78 13.19
N ARG A 289 5.36 -9.76 12.47
CA ARG A 289 4.71 -11.06 12.23
C ARG A 289 4.34 -11.74 13.54
N ASN A 290 5.26 -11.78 14.51
CA ASN A 290 5.04 -12.41 15.81
C ASN A 290 3.99 -11.68 16.65
N ALA A 291 4.00 -10.34 16.68
CA ALA A 291 2.99 -9.55 17.39
C ALA A 291 1.60 -9.80 16.81
N MET A 292 1.48 -9.87 15.48
CA MET A 292 0.24 -10.17 14.78
C MET A 292 -0.24 -11.60 15.05
N MET A 293 0.63 -12.59 14.90
CA MET A 293 0.29 -14.01 15.14
C MET A 293 -0.16 -14.25 16.59
N LYS A 294 0.46 -13.61 17.58
CA LYS A 294 0.00 -13.74 18.96
C LYS A 294 -1.35 -13.07 19.15
N SER A 295 -1.54 -11.86 18.63
CA SER A 295 -2.67 -11.00 18.99
C SER A 295 -3.95 -11.25 18.17
N VAL A 296 -3.85 -11.70 16.91
CA VAL A 296 -5.03 -12.04 16.07
C VAL A 296 -5.70 -13.31 16.56
N TRP A 297 -4.86 -14.30 16.91
CA TRP A 297 -5.31 -15.67 17.03
C TRP A 297 -5.61 -16.10 18.48
N GLU A 298 -5.16 -15.34 19.48
CA GLU A 298 -5.42 -15.66 20.89
C GLU A 298 -6.93 -15.68 21.19
N GLY A 299 -7.46 -16.88 21.48
CA GLY A 299 -8.84 -17.12 21.92
C GLY A 299 -9.91 -17.26 20.83
N LEU A 300 -9.71 -16.76 19.61
CA LEU A 300 -10.73 -16.85 18.53
C LEU A 300 -10.33 -17.74 17.36
N LEU A 301 -9.03 -18.01 17.22
CA LEU A 301 -8.45 -18.11 15.88
C LEU A 301 -7.09 -18.89 15.93
N GLU A 302 -6.79 -19.51 17.07
CA GLU A 302 -5.53 -20.16 17.43
C GLU A 302 -5.06 -21.22 16.41
N GLY A 303 -3.78 -21.18 16.02
CA GLY A 303 -3.16 -22.19 15.14
C GLY A 303 -3.19 -21.89 13.63
N ARG A 304 -3.64 -20.71 13.20
CA ARG A 304 -3.65 -20.31 11.78
C ARG A 304 -2.34 -19.66 11.34
N ALA A 305 -1.93 -19.95 10.11
CA ALA A 305 -0.77 -19.34 9.47
C ALA A 305 -1.17 -18.06 8.72
N ILE A 306 -0.24 -17.08 8.67
CA ILE A 306 -0.28 -16.03 7.65
C ILE A 306 -0.11 -16.71 6.30
N ALA A 307 -1.04 -16.47 5.38
CA ALA A 307 -0.96 -17.03 4.04
C ALA A 307 0.11 -16.31 3.24
N GLU A 308 0.83 -17.09 2.43
CA GLU A 308 1.78 -16.58 1.46
C GLU A 308 1.12 -16.67 0.09
N VAL A 309 1.01 -15.53 -0.58
CA VAL A 309 0.66 -15.54 -2.00
C VAL A 309 1.97 -15.73 -2.74
N ARG A 310 2.08 -16.78 -3.56
CA ARG A 310 3.17 -16.89 -4.54
C ARG A 310 3.26 -15.61 -5.35
N PHE A 311 4.40 -15.30 -5.95
CA PHE A 311 4.61 -14.01 -6.59
C PHE A 311 4.01 -13.93 -8.00
N PRO A 312 3.75 -12.72 -8.52
CA PRO A 312 3.32 -12.55 -9.89
C PRO A 312 4.30 -13.17 -10.87
N GLU A 313 3.80 -14.00 -11.80
CA GLU A 313 4.65 -14.68 -12.79
C GLU A 313 5.37 -13.69 -13.72
N ASP A 314 4.78 -12.51 -13.91
CA ASP A 314 5.33 -11.42 -14.70
C ASP A 314 6.20 -10.45 -13.89
N LEU A 315 6.24 -10.58 -12.55
CA LEU A 315 7.22 -9.91 -11.71
C LEU A 315 8.54 -10.65 -11.84
N CYS A 316 9.37 -10.19 -12.78
CA CYS A 316 10.67 -10.77 -13.07
C CYS A 316 11.77 -9.71 -13.07
N GLU A 317 12.99 -10.16 -12.79
CA GLU A 317 14.16 -9.31 -12.99
C GLU A 317 14.45 -9.16 -14.48
N TRP A 318 14.89 -7.96 -14.85
CA TRP A 318 15.39 -7.68 -16.17
C TRP A 318 16.76 -8.34 -16.38
N SER A 319 16.81 -9.66 -16.50
CA SER A 319 18.06 -10.40 -16.66
C SER A 319 18.61 -10.33 -18.09
N THR A 320 19.94 -10.26 -18.20
CA THR A 320 20.68 -10.46 -19.47
C THR A 320 21.24 -11.87 -19.60
N SER A 321 21.23 -12.67 -18.52
CA SER A 321 21.71 -14.04 -18.55
C SER A 321 20.71 -14.96 -19.23
N SER A 322 21.23 -15.87 -20.05
CA SER A 322 20.49 -17.00 -20.60
C SER A 322 21.09 -18.30 -20.02
N PRO A 323 20.32 -19.10 -19.26
CA PRO A 323 18.92 -18.88 -18.89
C PRO A 323 18.74 -17.76 -17.85
N PRO A 324 17.54 -17.15 -17.75
CA PRO A 324 17.22 -16.20 -16.68
C PRO A 324 17.52 -16.85 -15.32
N GLN A 325 18.17 -16.12 -14.42
CA GLN A 325 18.27 -16.58 -13.03
C GLN A 325 16.86 -16.70 -12.44
N ALA A 326 16.69 -17.70 -11.56
CA ALA A 326 15.44 -17.87 -10.82
C ALA A 326 15.13 -16.58 -10.03
N ASN A 327 13.84 -16.26 -10.02
CA ASN A 327 13.20 -15.02 -9.61
C ASN A 327 13.90 -14.30 -8.42
N PRO A 328 14.76 -13.29 -8.64
CA PRO A 328 15.58 -12.72 -7.56
C PRO A 328 14.78 -11.85 -6.61
N PHE A 329 13.50 -11.62 -6.89
CA PHE A 329 12.56 -10.97 -5.99
C PHE A 329 11.81 -11.95 -5.12
N GLU A 330 12.09 -13.26 -5.15
CA GLU A 330 11.37 -14.25 -4.34
C GLU A 330 11.42 -13.91 -2.84
N GLU A 331 12.52 -13.35 -2.35
CA GLU A 331 12.65 -12.92 -0.95
C GLU A 331 12.00 -11.54 -0.66
N ASP A 332 11.75 -10.72 -1.69
CA ASP A 332 11.30 -9.34 -1.58
C ASP A 332 9.88 -9.10 -2.12
N ALA A 333 9.22 -10.09 -2.69
CA ALA A 333 8.06 -9.80 -3.50
C ALA A 333 6.82 -9.45 -2.68
N THR A 334 6.72 -9.83 -1.39
CA THR A 334 5.69 -9.28 -0.47
C THR A 334 5.88 -7.78 -0.20
N PHE A 335 7.12 -7.28 -0.25
CA PHE A 335 7.43 -5.85 -0.18
C PHE A 335 7.01 -5.13 -1.47
N LEU A 336 7.11 -5.79 -2.62
CA LEU A 336 6.80 -5.20 -3.92
C LEU A 336 5.31 -5.22 -4.29
N LEU A 337 4.45 -6.00 -3.64
CA LEU A 337 3.05 -6.19 -4.09
C LEU A 337 2.24 -4.90 -4.19
N VAL A 338 2.44 -3.94 -3.28
CA VAL A 338 1.73 -2.65 -3.33
C VAL A 338 2.20 -1.83 -4.53
N ALA A 339 3.52 -1.75 -4.76
CA ALA A 339 4.09 -1.06 -5.91
C ALA A 339 3.69 -1.75 -7.24
N TYR A 340 3.65 -3.08 -7.25
CA TYR A 340 3.16 -3.89 -8.36
C TYR A 340 1.69 -3.55 -8.65
N GLY A 341 0.83 -3.53 -7.62
CA GLY A 341 -0.55 -3.09 -7.75
C GLY A 341 -0.68 -1.67 -8.32
N LEU A 342 0.13 -0.74 -7.83
CA LEU A 342 0.19 0.66 -8.30
C LEU A 342 0.77 0.81 -9.72
N SER A 343 1.36 -0.23 -10.31
CA SER A 343 1.86 -0.19 -11.69
C SER A 343 0.77 -0.42 -12.74
N TYR A 344 -0.37 -0.99 -12.35
CA TYR A 344 -1.48 -1.26 -13.27
C TYR A 344 -2.17 0.03 -13.72
N LEU A 345 -2.56 0.10 -14.99
CA LEU A 345 -3.47 1.14 -15.47
C LEU A 345 -4.87 0.92 -14.89
N GLY A 346 -5.62 1.98 -14.62
CA GLY A 346 -6.92 1.93 -13.94
C GLY A 346 -7.93 0.99 -14.62
N ALA A 347 -7.91 0.94 -15.95
CA ALA A 347 -8.74 0.04 -16.75
C ALA A 347 -8.46 -1.46 -16.52
N ASN A 348 -7.27 -1.80 -16.04
CA ASN A 348 -6.87 -3.18 -15.74
C ASN A 348 -7.08 -3.54 -14.26
N VAL A 349 -7.53 -2.59 -13.43
CA VAL A 349 -7.81 -2.82 -12.02
C VAL A 349 -9.29 -3.19 -11.88
N PRO A 350 -9.61 -4.30 -11.21
CA PRO A 350 -10.99 -4.76 -11.10
C PRO A 350 -11.87 -3.71 -10.38
N PRO A 351 -13.20 -3.72 -10.59
CA PRO A 351 -14.14 -2.94 -9.81
C PRO A 351 -13.95 -3.13 -8.30
N VAL A 352 -13.97 -2.03 -7.55
CA VAL A 352 -13.81 -2.01 -6.10
C VAL A 352 -15.02 -1.36 -5.45
N ASP A 353 -15.59 -2.05 -4.45
CA ASP A 353 -16.59 -1.46 -3.56
C ASP A 353 -15.88 -1.00 -2.27
N ASN A 354 -16.07 0.26 -1.88
CA ASN A 354 -15.55 0.80 -0.63
C ASN A 354 -16.34 0.24 0.56
N PRO A 355 -15.82 0.36 1.79
CA PRO A 355 -16.54 0.01 3.00
C PRO A 355 -18.00 0.47 3.01
N GLU A 356 -18.27 1.75 2.74
CA GLU A 356 -19.63 2.31 2.75
C GLU A 356 -20.57 1.58 1.75
N ASP A 357 -20.03 1.13 0.62
CA ASP A 357 -20.78 0.60 -0.52
C ASP A 357 -21.03 -0.91 -0.46
N VAL A 358 -20.31 -1.63 0.43
CA VAL A 358 -20.42 -3.09 0.50
C VAL A 358 -21.67 -3.49 1.27
N PRO A 359 -22.65 -4.16 0.61
CA PRO A 359 -23.81 -4.67 1.31
C PRO A 359 -23.40 -5.84 2.21
N PRO A 360 -24.25 -6.17 3.21
CA PRO A 360 -24.12 -7.38 3.98
C PRO A 360 -23.80 -8.64 3.14
N LEU A 361 -23.05 -9.58 3.71
CA LEU A 361 -22.74 -10.90 3.14
C LEU A 361 -24.01 -11.73 3.01
N GLU A 362 -24.69 -11.60 1.87
CA GLU A 362 -25.55 -12.66 1.35
C GLU A 362 -24.66 -13.78 0.79
N MET A 363 -24.01 -14.54 1.67
CA MET A 363 -23.46 -15.81 1.24
C MET A 363 -24.66 -16.69 0.90
N SER A 364 -24.76 -17.14 -0.35
CA SER A 364 -25.61 -18.29 -0.62
C SER A 364 -25.18 -19.33 0.38
N ASN A 365 -26.08 -19.75 1.29
CA ASN A 365 -25.96 -21.04 1.95
C ASN A 365 -25.49 -21.95 0.83
N ARG A 366 -24.25 -22.45 0.87
CA ARG A 366 -23.78 -23.40 -0.12
C ARG A 366 -24.88 -24.45 -0.13
N LYS A 367 -25.77 -24.39 -1.13
CA LYS A 367 -26.62 -25.53 -1.45
C LYS A 367 -25.53 -26.55 -1.66
N LYS A 368 -25.42 -27.52 -0.75
CA LYS A 368 -24.65 -28.73 -1.02
C LYS A 368 -25.13 -29.11 -2.40
N LEU A 369 -24.32 -28.85 -3.42
CA LEU A 369 -24.54 -29.47 -4.71
C LEU A 369 -24.71 -30.94 -4.33
N PRO A 370 -25.80 -31.60 -4.75
CA PRO A 370 -25.95 -33.03 -4.51
C PRO A 370 -24.61 -33.62 -4.88
N GLY A 371 -23.92 -34.24 -3.91
CA GLY A 371 -22.62 -34.82 -4.19
C GLY A 371 -22.81 -35.69 -5.41
N ASP A 372 -21.92 -35.55 -6.39
CA ASP A 372 -21.77 -36.52 -7.47
C ASP A 372 -21.55 -37.89 -6.82
N GLN A 373 -22.65 -38.56 -6.50
CA GLN A 373 -22.68 -39.96 -6.14
C GLN A 373 -22.71 -40.71 -7.47
N ASP A 374 -21.57 -41.29 -7.79
CA ASP A 374 -21.46 -42.61 -8.42
C ASP A 374 -22.19 -42.80 -9.76
N GLU A 375 -21.69 -42.18 -10.84
CA GLU A 375 -21.98 -42.64 -12.21
C GLU A 375 -20.73 -42.64 -13.11
N TYR A 376 -19.61 -43.22 -12.68
CA TYR A 376 -18.50 -43.53 -13.60
C TYR A 376 -17.76 -44.83 -13.25
N TYR A 377 -18.47 -45.95 -13.14
CA TYR A 377 -17.87 -47.27 -13.42
C TYR A 377 -18.92 -48.21 -14.06
N PRO A 378 -18.73 -48.64 -15.32
CA PRO A 378 -19.58 -49.68 -15.93
C PRO A 378 -19.25 -51.05 -15.34
N LYS A 379 -20.29 -51.88 -15.17
CA LYS A 379 -20.24 -53.23 -14.60
C LYS A 379 -19.52 -54.25 -15.47
#